data_AF-A0A928WS54-F1
#
_entry.id   AF-A0A928WS54-F1
#
_cell.length_a   1.000
_cell.length_b   1.000
_cell.length_c   1.000
_cell.angle_alpha   90.00
_cell.angle_beta   90.00
_cell.angle_gamma   90.00
#
_symmetry.space_group_name_H-M   'P 1'
#
loop_
_entity.id
_entity.type
_entity.pdbx_description
1 polymer ?
#
loop_
_entity_poly.entity_id
_entity_poly.type
_entity_poly.pdbx_seq_one_letter_code
_entity_poly.pdbx_strand_id
1 'polypeptide(L)'
;MLLPSLLSVTAAKVSRIGSWARSASTIRWCRGLAASALILGVASGNMSLGVSQSAIAAPSISATAQSKRTFDQLMNVGYAASRQGDLNTALINFRRALALRPGNPYAAAAVDNMDYYIQHARYAARQQTITQLETRLVNAINQKDWVCAATTLDELTMYTKPNSLNRERLIGHRGEVAGYLDARLDYESWSTVCTAQRPVY
;
A
#
# COMPACT_ATOMS: atom_id res chain seq x y z
N MET A 1 45.28 -39.32 12.87
CA MET A 1 46.39 -38.35 12.77
C MET A 1 45.86 -36.96 13.08
N LEU A 2 46.24 -36.46 14.26
CA LEU A 2 46.45 -35.07 14.71
C LEU A 2 45.72 -33.89 14.01
N LEU A 3 44.86 -33.23 14.79
CA LEU A 3 44.56 -31.77 14.84
C LEU A 3 45.88 -30.94 14.99
N PRO A 4 45.93 -29.58 14.82
CA PRO A 4 44.99 -28.57 15.37
C PRO A 4 44.85 -27.29 14.46
N SER A 5 44.25 -26.12 14.76
CA SER A 5 43.93 -25.42 16.00
C SER A 5 43.08 -24.16 15.70
N LEU A 6 42.19 -23.81 16.65
CA LEU A 6 41.96 -22.47 17.21
C LEU A 6 41.44 -21.33 16.31
N LEU A 7 40.19 -20.93 16.54
CA LEU A 7 39.84 -19.52 16.69
C LEU A 7 38.77 -19.38 17.78
N SER A 8 39.20 -18.84 18.91
CA SER A 8 38.42 -18.46 20.07
C SER A 8 37.47 -17.31 19.71
N VAL A 9 36.16 -17.53 19.84
CA VAL A 9 35.20 -16.43 19.94
C VAL A 9 34.76 -16.32 21.40
N THR A 10 35.03 -15.14 21.95
CA THR A 10 34.78 -14.73 23.31
C THR A 10 33.28 -14.77 23.63
N ALA A 11 32.96 -15.46 24.73
CA ALA A 11 31.62 -15.52 25.30
C ALA A 11 31.18 -14.13 25.75
N ALA A 12 30.12 -13.62 25.11
CA ALA A 12 29.46 -12.39 25.53
C ALA A 12 28.61 -12.65 26.79
N LYS A 13 28.77 -11.71 27.71
CA LYS A 13 28.23 -11.61 29.07
C LYS A 13 26.70 -11.72 29.10
N VAL A 14 26.20 -12.75 29.78
CA VAL A 14 24.81 -12.89 30.23
C VAL A 14 24.54 -11.81 31.29
N SER A 15 23.72 -10.81 30.94
CA SER A 15 23.12 -9.90 31.91
C SER A 15 21.63 -10.15 32.05
N ARG A 16 21.31 -10.45 33.30
CA ARG A 16 20.04 -10.72 33.94
C ARG A 16 19.06 -9.54 33.95
N ILE A 17 17.78 -9.92 34.01
CA ILE A 17 16.67 -9.32 34.76
C ILE A 17 16.14 -7.97 34.29
N GLY A 18 14.92 -7.99 33.78
CA GLY A 18 14.06 -6.83 33.58
C GLY A 18 12.62 -7.27 33.35
N SER A 19 11.97 -7.79 34.39
CA SER A 19 10.55 -8.14 34.41
C SER A 19 9.68 -6.88 34.36
N TRP A 20 9.01 -6.63 33.24
CA TRP A 20 7.92 -5.65 33.19
C TRP A 20 6.61 -6.40 33.32
N ALA A 21 6.14 -6.44 34.57
CA ALA A 21 4.81 -6.90 34.91
C ALA A 21 3.76 -5.90 34.41
N ARG A 22 2.74 -6.46 33.75
CA ARG A 22 1.31 -6.12 33.84
C ARG A 22 0.90 -4.64 33.78
N SER A 23 0.15 -4.31 32.73
CA SER A 23 -1.21 -3.79 32.93
C SER A 23 -2.08 -4.13 31.73
N ALA A 24 -2.93 -5.14 31.93
CA ALA A 24 -4.05 -5.45 31.07
C ALA A 24 -5.16 -4.43 31.35
N SER A 25 -5.37 -3.50 30.44
CA SER A 25 -6.52 -2.58 30.48
C SER A 25 -7.73 -3.29 29.87
N THR A 26 -8.65 -3.69 30.73
CA THR A 26 -9.93 -4.30 30.39
C THR A 26 -10.92 -3.25 29.86
N ILE A 27 -11.34 -3.44 28.61
CA ILE A 27 -12.72 -3.42 28.09
C ILE A 27 -13.73 -2.48 28.79
N ARG A 28 -14.29 -1.54 28.01
CA ARG A 28 -15.72 -1.17 28.15
C ARG A 28 -16.31 -0.70 26.82
N TRP A 29 -16.90 -1.65 26.08
CA TRP A 29 -17.78 -1.36 24.94
C TRP A 29 -19.19 -1.08 25.47
N CYS A 30 -19.63 0.17 25.38
CA CYS A 30 -21.04 0.50 25.57
C CYS A 30 -21.81 0.13 24.30
N ARG A 31 -22.61 -0.94 24.40
CA ARG A 31 -23.71 -1.27 23.50
C ARG A 31 -24.91 -0.37 23.84
N GLY A 32 -25.45 0.35 22.86
CA GLY A 32 -26.83 0.84 22.84
C GLY A 32 -27.45 0.36 21.52
N LEU A 33 -28.40 -0.59 21.53
CA LEU A 33 -29.85 -0.40 21.62
C LEU A 33 -30.35 0.54 20.50
N ALA A 34 -30.81 0.00 19.37
CA ALA A 34 -32.16 -0.52 19.12
C ALA A 34 -33.16 0.59 18.79
N ALA A 35 -33.65 0.60 17.54
CA ALA A 35 -34.96 1.14 17.19
C ALA A 35 -35.41 0.51 15.85
N SER A 36 -36.31 -0.47 15.96
CA SER A 36 -37.16 -0.92 14.88
C SER A 36 -38.23 0.14 14.61
N ALA A 37 -38.51 0.43 13.34
CA ALA A 37 -39.79 1.02 12.95
C ALA A 37 -40.18 0.55 11.53
N LEU A 38 -41.20 -0.29 11.52
CA LEU A 38 -42.05 -0.71 10.42
C LEU A 38 -42.76 0.51 9.81
N ILE A 39 -42.75 0.70 8.48
CA ILE A 39 -43.87 1.35 7.77
C ILE A 39 -44.08 0.68 6.40
N LEU A 40 -45.35 0.32 6.16
CA LEU A 40 -45.95 -0.23 4.95
C LEU A 40 -45.95 0.75 3.76
N GLY A 41 -46.08 0.25 2.54
CA GLY A 41 -46.64 1.05 1.44
C GLY A 41 -46.33 0.55 0.05
N VAL A 42 -47.12 -0.42 -0.43
CA VAL A 42 -47.26 -0.71 -1.87
C VAL A 42 -48.03 0.42 -2.54
N ALA A 43 -47.47 1.03 -3.58
CA ALA A 43 -48.19 1.88 -4.51
C ALA A 43 -47.73 1.59 -5.94
N SER A 44 -48.53 0.78 -6.62
CA SER A 44 -48.52 0.57 -8.07
C SER A 44 -49.02 1.86 -8.75
N GLY A 45 -48.27 2.41 -9.69
CA GLY A 45 -48.64 3.66 -10.35
C GLY A 45 -47.99 3.85 -11.73
N ASN A 46 -48.67 3.32 -12.74
CA ASN A 46 -48.80 3.73 -14.14
C ASN A 46 -47.60 4.25 -14.94
N MET A 47 -47.33 3.48 -16.01
CA MET A 47 -46.66 3.90 -17.25
C MET A 47 -47.29 5.17 -17.83
N SER A 48 -46.46 6.17 -18.12
CA SER A 48 -46.73 7.18 -19.14
C SER A 48 -45.45 7.45 -19.92
N LEU A 49 -45.35 6.84 -21.12
CA LEU A 49 -44.34 7.15 -22.13
C LEU A 49 -44.71 8.50 -22.77
N GLY A 50 -44.27 9.59 -22.16
CA GLY A 50 -44.25 10.91 -22.76
C GLY A 50 -42.90 11.15 -23.43
N VAL A 51 -42.77 10.80 -24.72
CA VAL A 51 -41.61 11.22 -25.53
C VAL A 51 -41.75 12.72 -25.80
N SER A 52 -41.23 13.54 -24.89
CA SER A 52 -40.97 14.95 -25.15
C SER A 52 -39.61 15.04 -25.84
N GLN A 53 -39.61 15.30 -27.14
CA GLN A 53 -38.41 15.65 -27.91
C GLN A 53 -37.90 17.02 -27.45
N SER A 54 -37.10 17.01 -26.39
CA SER A 54 -36.26 18.14 -26.03
C SER A 54 -35.12 18.23 -27.04
N ALA A 55 -35.12 19.30 -27.83
CA ALA A 55 -34.02 19.67 -28.70
C ALA A 55 -32.70 19.56 -27.93
N ILE A 56 -31.81 18.70 -28.39
CA ILE A 56 -30.44 18.57 -27.89
C ILE A 56 -29.72 19.83 -28.36
N ALA A 57 -29.87 20.92 -27.61
CA ALA A 57 -28.85 21.94 -27.56
C ALA A 57 -27.59 21.21 -27.10
N ALA A 58 -26.69 20.94 -28.05
CA ALA A 58 -25.37 20.44 -27.74
C ALA A 58 -24.84 21.29 -26.58
N PRO A 59 -24.39 20.70 -25.47
CA PRO A 59 -23.66 21.47 -24.50
C PRO A 59 -22.45 21.99 -25.25
N SER A 60 -22.46 23.29 -25.57
CA SER A 60 -21.25 24.00 -25.90
C SER A 60 -20.33 23.67 -24.73
N ILE A 61 -19.32 22.84 -25.00
CA ILE A 61 -18.20 22.67 -24.11
C ILE A 61 -17.58 24.06 -24.11
N SER A 62 -18.13 24.93 -23.24
CA SER A 62 -17.48 26.12 -22.80
C SER A 62 -16.22 25.56 -22.16
N ALA A 63 -15.17 25.48 -22.97
CA ALA A 63 -13.80 25.52 -22.53
C ALA A 63 -13.78 26.71 -21.60
N THR A 64 -14.02 26.42 -20.32
CA THR A 64 -14.01 27.41 -19.26
C THR A 64 -12.69 28.08 -19.45
N ALA A 65 -12.74 29.38 -19.77
CA ALA A 65 -11.58 30.20 -19.98
C ALA A 65 -10.69 29.98 -18.77
N GLN A 66 -9.69 29.13 -18.95
CA GLN A 66 -8.83 28.67 -17.87
C GLN A 66 -7.93 29.86 -17.67
N SER A 67 -8.39 30.78 -16.81
CA SER A 67 -7.71 32.03 -16.55
C SER A 67 -6.25 31.70 -16.35
N LYS A 68 -5.40 32.17 -17.27
CA LYS A 68 -4.01 31.79 -17.37
C LYS A 68 -3.36 32.21 -16.06
N ARG A 69 -3.18 31.25 -15.15
CA ARG A 69 -2.64 31.53 -13.81
C ARG A 69 -1.25 32.08 -13.96
N THR A 70 -0.94 33.10 -13.15
CA THR A 70 0.41 33.68 -13.12
C THR A 70 1.38 32.75 -12.41
N PHE A 71 2.68 33.01 -12.58
CA PHE A 71 3.73 32.31 -11.84
C PHE A 71 3.48 32.33 -10.33
N ASP A 72 3.20 33.51 -9.76
CA ASP A 72 3.00 33.67 -8.32
C ASP A 72 1.75 32.93 -7.82
N GLN A 73 0.66 32.95 -8.60
CA GLN A 73 -0.54 32.18 -8.27
C GLN A 73 -0.27 30.67 -8.26
N LEU A 74 0.49 30.16 -9.23
CA LEU A 74 0.86 28.75 -9.28
C LEU A 74 1.79 28.38 -8.11
N MET A 75 2.77 29.22 -7.79
CA MET A 75 3.64 29.02 -6.62
C MET A 75 2.83 29.01 -5.31
N ASN A 76 1.91 29.96 -5.13
CA ASN A 76 1.09 30.06 -3.93
C ASN A 76 0.16 28.85 -3.75
N VAL A 77 -0.48 28.39 -4.83
CA VAL A 77 -1.29 27.16 -4.81
C VAL A 77 -0.42 25.94 -4.51
N GLY A 78 0.76 25.85 -5.13
CA GLY A 78 1.71 24.77 -4.87
C GLY A 78 2.12 24.68 -3.39
N TYR A 79 2.48 25.81 -2.79
CA TYR A 79 2.82 25.86 -1.37
C TYR A 79 1.63 25.58 -0.46
N ALA A 80 0.43 26.06 -0.81
CA ALA A 80 -0.78 25.76 -0.06
C ALA A 80 -1.11 24.26 -0.06
N ALA A 81 -1.07 23.62 -1.23
CA ALA A 81 -1.27 22.18 -1.37
C ALA A 81 -0.18 21.38 -0.63
N SER A 82 1.08 21.81 -0.71
CA SER A 82 2.19 21.16 0.02
C SER A 82 1.97 21.17 1.53
N ARG A 83 1.53 22.30 2.11
CA ARG A 83 1.22 22.40 3.54
C ARG A 83 0.04 21.51 3.96
N GLN A 84 -0.87 21.21 3.04
CA GLN A 84 -2.00 20.32 3.26
C GLN A 84 -1.64 18.84 3.06
N GLY A 85 -0.42 18.53 2.63
CA GLY A 85 0.01 17.17 2.32
C GLY A 85 -0.44 16.66 0.95
N ASP A 86 -1.08 17.49 0.13
CA ASP A 86 -1.43 17.15 -1.25
C ASP A 86 -0.20 17.36 -2.16
N LEU A 87 0.73 16.41 -2.07
CA LEU A 87 2.01 16.47 -2.77
C LEU A 87 1.85 16.46 -4.30
N ASN A 88 0.82 15.76 -4.83
CA ASN A 88 0.59 15.68 -6.27
C ASN A 88 0.07 17.01 -6.81
N THR A 89 -0.91 17.62 -6.16
CA THR A 89 -1.40 18.94 -6.54
C THR A 89 -0.28 19.98 -6.41
N ALA A 90 0.53 19.90 -5.35
CA ALA A 90 1.69 20.77 -5.18
C ALA A 90 2.67 20.66 -6.37
N LEU A 91 3.10 19.44 -6.68
CA LEU A 91 4.02 19.14 -7.78
C LEU A 91 3.51 19.65 -9.13
N ILE A 92 2.22 19.44 -9.44
CA ILE A 92 1.62 19.90 -10.69
C ILE A 92 1.69 21.43 -10.81
N ASN A 93 1.38 22.15 -9.74
CA ASN A 93 1.41 23.62 -9.77
C ASN A 93 2.84 24.16 -9.83
N PHE A 94 3.81 23.56 -9.12
CA PHE A 94 5.21 23.95 -9.23
C PHE A 94 5.80 23.66 -10.61
N ARG A 95 5.47 22.52 -11.24
CA ARG A 95 5.88 22.22 -12.62
C ARG A 95 5.30 23.22 -13.62
N ARG A 96 4.05 23.63 -13.44
CA ARG A 96 3.43 24.70 -14.25
C ARG A 96 4.13 26.04 -14.04
N ALA A 97 4.49 26.39 -12.80
CA ALA A 97 5.22 27.62 -12.50
C ALA A 97 6.62 27.59 -13.17
N LEU A 98 7.33 26.46 -13.07
CA LEU A 98 8.63 26.27 -13.72
C LEU A 98 8.53 26.36 -15.25
N ALA A 99 7.44 25.86 -15.84
CA ALA A 99 7.18 26.00 -17.28
C ALA A 99 6.95 27.47 -17.72
N LEU A 100 6.37 28.32 -16.85
CA LEU A 100 6.22 29.75 -17.13
C LEU A 100 7.54 30.52 -17.01
N ARG A 101 8.45 30.08 -16.14
CA ARG A 101 9.77 30.67 -15.93
C ARG A 101 10.84 29.58 -15.86
N PRO A 102 11.28 29.05 -17.03
CA PRO A 102 12.35 28.07 -17.07
C PRO A 102 13.61 28.61 -16.38
N GLY A 103 14.26 27.79 -15.55
CA GLY A 103 15.47 28.18 -14.81
C GLY A 103 15.20 28.96 -13.52
N ASN A 104 13.95 29.20 -13.12
CA ASN A 104 13.67 29.79 -11.81
C ASN A 104 14.08 28.82 -10.68
N PRO A 105 15.03 29.20 -9.80
CA PRO A 105 15.59 28.27 -8.81
C PRO A 105 14.56 27.87 -7.74
N TYR A 106 13.62 28.76 -7.40
CA TYR A 106 12.60 28.48 -6.39
C TYR A 106 11.57 27.45 -6.89
N ALA A 107 11.10 27.60 -8.13
CA ALA A 107 10.17 26.64 -8.73
C ALA A 107 10.85 25.27 -8.95
N ALA A 108 12.11 25.26 -9.39
CA ALA A 108 12.88 24.02 -9.53
C ALA A 108 13.05 23.29 -8.19
N ALA A 109 13.53 23.99 -7.15
CA ALA A 109 13.68 23.41 -5.82
C ALA A 109 12.34 22.90 -5.25
N ALA A 110 11.23 23.59 -5.52
CA ALA A 110 9.92 23.15 -5.09
C ALA A 110 9.47 21.85 -5.80
N VAL A 111 9.77 21.69 -7.10
CA VAL A 111 9.55 20.43 -7.83
C VAL A 111 10.39 19.30 -7.23
N ASP A 112 11.69 19.52 -7.03
CA ASP A 112 12.61 18.51 -6.48
C ASP A 112 12.17 18.06 -5.08
N ASN A 113 11.78 19.00 -4.22
CA ASN A 113 11.25 18.70 -2.90
C ASN A 113 9.99 17.83 -2.98
N MET A 114 9.05 18.16 -3.87
CA MET A 114 7.82 17.38 -4.00
C MET A 114 8.09 15.98 -4.55
N ASP A 115 8.96 15.85 -5.56
CA ASP A 115 9.36 14.56 -6.11
C ASP A 115 10.05 13.71 -5.01
N TYR A 116 10.92 14.30 -4.19
CA TYR A 116 11.51 13.62 -3.03
C TYR A 116 10.46 13.07 -2.07
N TYR A 117 9.51 13.89 -1.61
CA TYR A 117 8.50 13.45 -0.66
C TYR A 117 7.57 12.38 -1.22
N ILE A 118 7.17 12.50 -2.48
CA ILE A 118 6.33 11.50 -3.16
C ILE A 118 7.07 10.16 -3.23
N GLN A 119 8.34 10.18 -3.63
CA GLN A 119 9.14 8.96 -3.74
C GLN A 119 9.41 8.33 -2.37
N HIS A 120 9.68 9.15 -1.36
CA HIS A 120 9.83 8.69 0.02
C HIS A 120 8.55 8.03 0.56
N ALA A 121 7.39 8.65 0.35
CA ALA A 121 6.09 8.09 0.76
C ALA A 121 5.79 6.75 0.06
N ARG A 122 6.07 6.67 -1.25
CA ARG A 122 5.93 5.41 -2.02
C ARG A 122 6.87 4.32 -1.50
N TYR A 123 8.10 4.68 -1.16
CA TYR A 123 9.06 3.75 -0.57
C TYR A 123 8.57 3.23 0.77
N ALA A 124 8.11 4.10 1.67
CA ALA A 124 7.57 3.71 2.97
C ALA A 124 6.36 2.76 2.84
N ALA A 125 5.40 3.08 1.96
CA ALA A 125 4.24 2.22 1.70
C ALA A 125 4.62 0.85 1.11
N ARG A 126 5.60 0.83 0.19
CA ARG A 126 6.15 -0.42 -0.34
C ARG A 126 6.78 -1.27 0.76
N GLN A 127 7.58 -0.67 1.63
CA GLN A 127 8.23 -1.39 2.72
C GLN A 127 7.22 -2.01 3.68
N GLN A 128 6.16 -1.28 4.04
CA GLN A 128 5.06 -1.83 4.85
C GLN A 128 4.44 -3.08 4.21
N THR A 129 4.27 -3.06 2.89
CA THR A 129 3.73 -4.21 2.15
C THR A 129 4.70 -5.39 2.18
N ILE A 130 5.99 -5.16 1.95
CA ILE A 130 7.03 -6.20 2.03
C ILE A 130 7.01 -6.86 3.42
N THR A 131 7.02 -6.09 4.50
CA THR A 131 6.99 -6.63 5.88
C THR A 131 5.76 -7.50 6.15
N GLN A 132 4.59 -7.12 5.60
CA GLN A 132 3.37 -7.91 5.75
C GLN A 132 3.45 -9.22 4.97
N LEU A 133 4.03 -9.20 3.78
CA LEU A 133 4.25 -10.41 2.98
C LEU A 133 5.29 -11.33 3.60
N GLU A 134 6.37 -10.80 4.17
CA GLU A 134 7.36 -11.58 4.93
C GLU A 134 6.70 -12.29 6.12
N THR A 135 5.83 -11.58 6.85
CA THR A 135 5.07 -12.18 7.97
C THR A 135 4.15 -13.29 7.47
N ARG A 136 3.44 -13.07 6.36
CA ARG A 136 2.57 -14.09 5.75
C ARG A 136 3.38 -15.31 5.32
N LEU A 137 4.53 -15.10 4.68
CA LEU A 137 5.42 -16.17 4.22
C LEU A 137 5.88 -17.05 5.39
N VAL A 138 6.36 -16.43 6.48
CA VAL A 138 6.78 -17.16 7.68
C VAL A 138 5.63 -17.99 8.25
N ASN A 139 4.42 -17.42 8.35
CA ASN A 139 3.26 -18.14 8.84
C ASN A 139 2.87 -19.31 7.93
N ALA A 140 2.88 -19.12 6.61
CA ALA A 140 2.58 -20.16 5.64
C ALA A 140 3.60 -21.31 5.71
N ILE A 141 4.90 -21.01 5.80
CA ILE A 141 5.95 -22.02 5.95
C ILE A 141 5.77 -22.79 7.26
N ASN A 142 5.51 -22.10 8.38
CA ASN A 142 5.30 -22.74 9.68
C ASN A 142 4.07 -23.67 9.70
N GLN A 143 3.05 -23.34 8.91
CA GLN A 143 1.84 -24.14 8.74
C GLN A 143 1.98 -25.20 7.65
N LYS A 144 3.13 -25.26 6.97
CA LYS A 144 3.37 -26.11 5.80
C LYS A 144 2.35 -25.88 4.67
N ASP A 145 1.81 -24.67 4.57
CA ASP A 145 0.97 -24.24 3.46
C ASP A 145 1.87 -23.80 2.29
N TRP A 146 2.36 -24.79 1.55
CA TRP A 146 3.31 -24.56 0.47
C TRP A 146 2.71 -23.78 -0.70
N VAL A 147 1.38 -23.89 -0.93
CA VAL A 147 0.70 -23.11 -1.96
C VAL A 147 0.71 -21.63 -1.55
N CYS A 148 0.39 -21.34 -0.29
CA CYS A 148 0.39 -19.96 0.18
C CYS A 148 1.79 -19.36 0.27
N ALA A 149 2.80 -20.16 0.63
CA ALA A 149 4.19 -19.74 0.61
C ALA A 149 4.63 -19.37 -0.82
N ALA A 150 4.32 -20.20 -1.82
CA ALA A 150 4.66 -19.95 -3.22
C ALA A 150 4.03 -18.65 -3.76
N THR A 151 2.74 -18.44 -3.54
CA THR A 151 2.06 -17.21 -4.01
C THR A 151 2.59 -15.96 -3.30
N THR A 152 2.93 -16.07 -2.02
CA THR A 152 3.52 -14.95 -1.26
C THR A 152 4.91 -14.58 -1.79
N LEU A 153 5.71 -15.56 -2.21
CA LEU A 153 7.00 -15.32 -2.86
C LEU A 153 6.85 -14.66 -4.23
N ASP A 154 5.82 -15.03 -5.00
CA ASP A 154 5.48 -14.37 -6.26
C ASP A 154 5.13 -12.89 -6.03
N GLU A 155 4.31 -12.58 -5.02
CA GLU A 155 3.99 -11.21 -4.62
C GLU A 155 5.25 -10.43 -4.18
N LEU A 156 6.10 -11.02 -3.32
CA LEU A 156 7.35 -10.39 -2.86
C LEU A 156 8.29 -10.04 -4.03
N THR A 157 8.35 -10.91 -5.04
CA THR A 157 9.15 -10.69 -6.25
C THR A 157 8.70 -9.45 -7.03
N MET A 158 7.39 -9.12 -7.01
CA MET A 158 6.86 -7.92 -7.65
C MET A 158 7.23 -6.62 -6.91
N TYR A 159 7.33 -6.66 -5.58
CA TYR A 159 7.71 -5.50 -4.77
C TYR A 159 9.23 -5.29 -4.67
N THR A 160 10.01 -6.33 -4.95
CA THR A 160 11.47 -6.27 -4.85
C THR A 160 12.09 -5.65 -6.11
N LYS A 161 13.12 -4.82 -5.92
CA LYS A 161 13.83 -4.14 -7.02
C LYS A 161 14.26 -5.16 -8.09
N PRO A 162 13.99 -4.90 -9.39
CA PRO A 162 14.46 -5.77 -10.46
C PRO A 162 16.00 -5.82 -10.51
N ASN A 163 16.55 -6.96 -10.95
CA ASN A 163 17.99 -7.20 -11.07
C ASN A 163 18.75 -6.97 -9.75
N SER A 164 18.13 -7.29 -8.63
CA SER A 164 18.76 -7.20 -7.31
C SER A 164 18.99 -8.58 -6.73
N LEU A 165 20.08 -8.73 -5.96
CA LEU A 165 20.40 -9.99 -5.28
C LEU A 165 19.24 -10.50 -4.41
N ASN A 166 18.47 -9.60 -3.79
CA ASN A 166 17.30 -9.97 -2.99
C ASN A 166 16.20 -10.62 -3.84
N ARG A 167 16.00 -10.14 -5.08
CA ARG A 167 15.03 -10.75 -6.00
C ARG A 167 15.49 -12.14 -6.45
N GLU A 168 16.76 -12.30 -6.79
CA GLU A 168 17.32 -13.61 -7.16
C GLU A 168 17.18 -14.64 -6.02
N ARG A 169 17.40 -14.22 -4.77
CA ARG A 169 17.17 -15.07 -3.59
C ARG A 169 15.72 -15.50 -3.45
N LEU A 170 14.76 -14.59 -3.66
CA LEU A 170 13.32 -14.93 -3.62
C LEU A 170 12.93 -15.93 -4.71
N ILE A 171 13.48 -15.78 -5.92
CA ILE A 171 13.26 -16.72 -7.03
C ILE A 171 13.84 -18.10 -6.69
N GLY A 172 15.03 -18.15 -6.10
CA GLY A 172 15.62 -19.40 -5.60
C GLY A 172 14.74 -20.07 -4.54
N HIS A 173 14.32 -19.30 -3.54
CA HIS A 173 13.46 -19.81 -2.47
C HIS A 173 12.10 -20.30 -2.98
N ARG A 174 11.55 -19.67 -4.02
CA ARG A 174 10.35 -20.16 -4.73
C ARG A 174 10.57 -21.53 -5.35
N GLY A 175 11.75 -21.80 -5.91
CA GLY A 175 12.12 -23.12 -6.44
C GLY A 175 12.15 -24.20 -5.36
N GLU A 176 12.67 -23.88 -4.18
CA GLU A 176 12.64 -24.79 -3.02
C GLU A 176 11.21 -25.12 -2.59
N VAL A 177 10.34 -24.10 -2.49
CA VAL A 177 8.91 -24.28 -2.15
C VAL A 177 8.18 -25.12 -3.19
N ALA A 178 8.48 -24.93 -4.49
CA ALA A 178 7.93 -25.75 -5.55
C ALA A 178 8.31 -27.23 -5.41
N GLY A 179 9.55 -27.54 -4.99
CA GLY A 179 9.95 -28.91 -4.69
C GLY A 179 9.12 -29.58 -3.60
N TYR A 180 8.75 -28.84 -2.55
CA TYR A 180 7.85 -29.36 -1.50
C TYR A 180 6.43 -29.62 -2.03
N LEU A 181 5.94 -28.77 -2.94
CA LEU A 181 4.65 -28.96 -3.61
C LEU A 181 4.63 -30.23 -4.48
N ASP A 182 5.66 -30.43 -5.29
CA ASP A 182 5.76 -31.57 -6.21
C ASP A 182 5.90 -32.90 -5.48
N ALA A 183 6.64 -32.90 -4.35
CA ALA A 183 6.84 -34.08 -3.53
C ALA A 183 5.58 -34.49 -2.73
N ARG A 184 4.53 -33.66 -2.70
CA ARG A 184 3.27 -33.87 -1.96
C ARG A 184 3.50 -34.33 -0.51
N LEU A 185 4.53 -33.78 0.15
CA LEU A 185 5.02 -34.30 1.42
C LEU A 185 4.02 -34.18 2.59
N ASP A 186 2.96 -33.38 2.44
CA ASP A 186 1.88 -33.26 3.42
C ASP A 186 0.52 -33.02 2.72
N TYR A 187 -0.15 -34.10 2.26
CA TYR A 187 -1.41 -33.98 1.49
C TYR A 187 -2.60 -33.43 2.30
N GLU A 188 -2.63 -33.67 3.63
CA GLU A 188 -3.71 -33.24 4.53
C GLU A 188 -3.69 -31.72 4.78
N SER A 189 -2.54 -31.06 4.61
CA SER A 189 -2.38 -29.61 4.74
C SER A 189 -2.36 -28.91 3.37
N TRP A 190 -2.80 -29.60 2.31
CA TRP A 190 -2.75 -29.07 0.96
C TRP A 190 -3.84 -28.00 0.76
N SER A 191 -3.43 -26.75 0.99
CA SER A 191 -4.13 -25.51 0.70
C SER A 191 -5.48 -25.33 1.40
N THR A 192 -5.47 -24.54 2.47
CA THR A 192 -6.50 -23.51 2.55
C THR A 192 -6.12 -22.42 1.54
N VAL A 193 -7.05 -21.94 0.72
CA VAL A 193 -6.84 -20.69 -0.04
C VAL A 193 -6.20 -19.69 0.92
N CYS A 194 -5.04 -19.09 0.59
CA CYS A 194 -4.41 -18.06 1.42
C CYS A 194 -5.52 -17.15 1.93
N THR A 195 -5.92 -17.28 3.20
CA THR A 195 -7.10 -16.55 3.64
C THR A 195 -6.68 -15.10 3.59
N ALA A 196 -7.26 -14.36 2.65
CA ALA A 196 -6.90 -12.98 2.39
C ALA A 196 -7.24 -12.20 3.66
N GLN A 197 -6.27 -11.96 4.53
CA GLN A 197 -6.41 -11.15 5.74
C GLN A 197 -6.54 -9.64 5.41
N ARG A 198 -7.01 -9.31 4.21
CA ARG A 198 -7.33 -7.96 3.79
C ARG A 198 -8.70 -7.94 3.13
N PRO A 199 -9.69 -7.27 3.74
CA PRO A 199 -10.80 -6.79 2.95
C PRO A 199 -10.26 -5.81 1.90
N VAL A 200 -10.67 -6.03 0.65
CA VAL A 200 -10.52 -5.05 -0.42
C VAL A 200 -11.49 -3.92 -0.09
N TYR A 201 -10.99 -2.82 0.46
CA TYR A 201 -11.71 -1.56 0.62
C TYR A 201 -10.98 -0.49 -0.17
#